data_AF-A0A9E5KCF3-F1
#
_entry.id   AF-A0A9E5KCF3-F1
#
_cell.length_a   1.000
_cell.length_b   1.000
_cell.length_c   1.000
_cell.angle_alpha   90.00
_cell.angle_beta   90.00
_cell.angle_gamma   90.00
#
_symmetry.space_group_name_H-M   'P 1'
#
loop_
_entity.id
_entity.type
_entity.pdbx_description
1 polymer ?
#
loop_
_entity_poly.entity_id
_entity_poly.type
_entity_poly.pdbx_seq_one_letter_code
_entity_poly.pdbx_strand_id
1 'polypeptide(L)'
;LLVSAEEPRWIETSVPEVQAAVLRCDKSLLILPVWLGRGTQFVPPQAAKQVLDIVIPQAPVGTSAWEVSTGGVRAVPWSRVAGGMKVRLRDFHLTSAVVISPDMGTTGPIVRLQELQRRNARTAAQWSQELSIETLAKVRRTVADLEQCGHGEAEAPTLIARAEANLTNCAVLRANGEHDNAHAEAERALRPLRLLMRLHWERALKELDTPLGTAYSGSFFTLAKHWQYMDRLRSLKLAQNVLPGGDCELPPEQELKGWTLQEDATADAVIPTARRVTTTPHAGAQCLMLKMEPKDRTNSPQALERALVAVHTPDINLPPGMAVRCSAWIHIPRPVAASADGVLFYDSAGGEPLASRLPSTAGWRQITLYRNVPANGKIHLTMALTGLGTAYFDDIKIEPLIDGSGNDVRPTAQPTNP
;
A
#
# COMPACT_ATOMS: atom_id res chain seq x y z
N LEU A 1 -0.61 -15.17 -25.85
CA LEU A 1 -0.54 -15.58 -24.43
C LEU A 1 -1.73 -15.01 -23.67
N LEU A 2 -1.78 -13.70 -23.38
CA LEU A 2 -2.87 -13.12 -22.57
C LEU A 2 -4.28 -13.25 -23.17
N VAL A 3 -4.42 -13.29 -24.50
CA VAL A 3 -5.72 -13.45 -25.17
C VAL A 3 -6.44 -14.77 -24.82
N SER A 4 -5.68 -15.82 -24.50
CA SER A 4 -6.21 -17.14 -24.14
C SER A 4 -5.91 -17.53 -22.69
N ALA A 5 -5.57 -16.54 -21.86
CA ALA A 5 -5.23 -16.80 -20.47
C ALA A 5 -6.51 -17.02 -19.63
N GLU A 6 -6.54 -18.12 -18.89
CA GLU A 6 -7.49 -18.33 -17.80
C GLU A 6 -7.19 -17.38 -16.62
N GLU A 7 -8.14 -17.29 -15.68
CA GLU A 7 -7.96 -16.54 -14.44
C GLU A 7 -6.69 -17.01 -13.68
N PRO A 8 -5.86 -16.09 -13.19
CA PRO A 8 -4.59 -16.44 -12.56
C PRO A 8 -4.79 -17.26 -11.29
N ARG A 9 -4.04 -18.35 -11.16
CA ARG A 9 -3.88 -19.06 -9.90
C ARG A 9 -2.63 -18.55 -9.18
N TRP A 10 -2.80 -18.06 -7.96
CA TRP A 10 -1.70 -17.57 -7.15
C TRP A 10 -0.99 -18.72 -6.44
N ILE A 11 0.34 -18.75 -6.53
CA ILE A 11 1.19 -19.71 -5.84
C ILE A 11 2.25 -19.00 -5.01
N GLU A 12 2.66 -19.64 -3.92
CA GLU A 12 3.80 -19.19 -3.12
C GLU A 12 5.13 -19.42 -3.85
N THR A 13 6.14 -18.65 -3.46
CA THR A 13 7.51 -18.80 -3.95
C THR A 13 8.45 -19.04 -2.77
N SER A 14 9.73 -19.29 -3.06
CA SER A 14 10.78 -19.34 -2.02
C SER A 14 10.97 -18.04 -1.22
N VAL A 15 10.37 -16.93 -1.64
CA VAL A 15 10.43 -15.64 -0.96
C VAL A 15 9.02 -15.31 -0.46
N PRO A 16 8.77 -15.23 0.85
CA PRO A 16 7.41 -15.06 1.40
C PRO A 16 6.67 -13.82 0.89
N GLU A 17 7.39 -12.76 0.57
CA GLU A 17 6.83 -11.51 0.06
C GLU A 17 6.60 -11.52 -1.47
N VAL A 18 6.94 -12.60 -2.16
CA VAL A 18 6.74 -12.74 -3.60
C VAL A 18 5.78 -13.90 -3.84
N GLN A 19 4.65 -13.60 -4.47
CA GLN A 19 3.75 -14.61 -5.00
C GLN A 19 3.90 -14.65 -6.52
N ALA A 20 3.47 -15.74 -7.14
CA ALA A 20 3.46 -15.83 -8.60
C ALA A 20 2.03 -16.11 -9.09
N ALA A 21 1.54 -15.26 -9.99
CA ALA A 21 0.31 -15.50 -10.72
C ALA A 21 0.61 -16.46 -11.88
N VAL A 22 -0.01 -17.64 -11.87
CA VAL A 22 0.10 -18.64 -12.93
C VAL A 22 -1.13 -18.53 -13.82
N LEU A 23 -0.91 -18.06 -15.04
CA LEU A 23 -1.91 -17.99 -16.09
C LEU A 23 -1.73 -19.17 -17.04
N ARG A 24 -2.75 -20.01 -17.11
CA ARG A 24 -2.81 -21.08 -18.11
C ARG A 24 -3.25 -20.48 -19.43
N CYS A 25 -2.38 -20.54 -20.42
CA CYS A 25 -2.72 -20.23 -21.81
C CYS A 25 -2.83 -21.55 -22.59
N ASP A 26 -3.48 -21.51 -23.75
CA ASP A 26 -3.73 -22.66 -24.65
C ASP A 26 -2.68 -23.82 -24.55
N LYS A 27 -1.46 -23.61 -25.05
CA LYS A 27 -0.36 -24.61 -24.97
C LYS A 27 0.81 -24.20 -24.09
N SER A 28 0.66 -23.16 -23.26
CA SER A 28 1.79 -22.57 -22.52
C SER A 28 1.33 -22.03 -21.18
N LEU A 29 2.25 -21.91 -20.23
CA LEU A 29 1.99 -21.22 -18.97
C LEU A 29 2.73 -19.89 -18.97
N LEU A 30 2.05 -18.83 -18.54
CA LEU A 30 2.66 -17.54 -18.22
C LEU A 30 2.64 -17.37 -16.72
N ILE A 31 3.80 -17.09 -16.14
CA ILE A 31 3.97 -16.91 -14.70
C ILE A 31 4.51 -15.51 -14.46
N LEU A 32 3.81 -14.75 -13.64
CA LEU A 32 4.15 -13.38 -13.28
C LEU A 32 4.45 -13.32 -11.79
N PRO A 33 5.74 -13.31 -11.39
CA PRO A 33 6.11 -13.06 -10.00
C PRO A 33 5.80 -11.60 -9.62
N VAL A 34 5.10 -11.40 -8.51
CA VAL A 34 4.67 -10.09 -8.01
C VAL A 34 5.11 -9.96 -6.55
N TRP A 35 5.67 -8.80 -6.21
CA TRP A 35 6.02 -8.49 -4.83
C TRP A 35 4.82 -7.93 -4.08
N LEU A 36 4.36 -8.67 -3.07
CA LEU A 36 3.18 -8.37 -2.25
C LEU A 36 3.54 -8.13 -0.77
N GLY A 37 4.81 -7.82 -0.50
CA GLY A 37 5.30 -7.49 0.84
C GLY A 37 4.60 -6.28 1.48
N ARG A 38 4.67 -6.17 2.81
CA ARG A 38 4.01 -5.12 3.58
C ARG A 38 4.46 -3.72 3.13
N GLY A 39 3.48 -2.85 2.87
CA GLY A 39 3.71 -1.46 2.52
C GLY A 39 4.26 -1.22 1.11
N THR A 40 4.31 -2.24 0.26
CA THR A 40 4.85 -2.14 -1.12
C THR A 40 4.11 -1.11 -1.98
N GLN A 41 2.83 -0.85 -1.70
CA GLN A 41 2.03 0.18 -2.36
C GLN A 41 2.51 1.62 -2.12
N PHE A 42 3.29 1.86 -1.05
CA PHE A 42 3.80 3.19 -0.68
C PHE A 42 5.24 3.35 -1.15
N VAL A 43 6.13 2.50 -0.62
CA VAL A 43 7.53 2.46 -1.01
C VAL A 43 7.92 0.99 -1.18
N PRO A 44 8.13 0.53 -2.42
CA PRO A 44 8.49 -0.86 -2.65
C PRO A 44 9.84 -1.14 -1.95
N PRO A 45 10.04 -2.37 -1.46
CA PRO A 45 11.36 -2.79 -0.98
C PRO A 45 12.34 -2.87 -2.16
N GLN A 46 13.53 -3.45 -1.95
CA GLN A 46 14.53 -3.62 -3.01
C GLN A 46 13.96 -4.22 -4.31
N ALA A 47 12.89 -5.02 -4.20
CA ALA A 47 12.12 -5.56 -5.32
C ALA A 47 13.01 -6.37 -6.28
N ALA A 48 14.00 -7.05 -5.69
CA ALA A 48 14.94 -7.93 -6.36
C ALA A 48 15.48 -8.97 -5.38
N LYS A 49 15.85 -10.16 -5.88
CA LYS A 49 16.52 -11.21 -5.12
C LYS A 49 17.54 -11.92 -6.00
N GLN A 50 18.63 -12.39 -5.40
CA GLN A 50 19.67 -13.12 -6.14
C GLN A 50 19.14 -14.43 -6.74
N VAL A 51 18.26 -15.11 -6.00
CA VAL A 51 17.59 -16.34 -6.45
C VAL A 51 16.13 -16.28 -6.04
N LEU A 52 15.24 -16.63 -6.97
CA LEU A 52 13.82 -16.88 -6.72
C LEU A 52 13.48 -18.25 -7.31
N ASP A 53 13.20 -19.21 -6.42
CA ASP A 53 12.67 -20.53 -6.79
C ASP A 53 11.13 -20.49 -6.77
N ILE A 54 10.50 -21.03 -7.82
CA ILE A 54 9.05 -21.11 -8.02
C ILE A 54 8.67 -22.55 -8.38
N VAL A 55 7.71 -23.15 -7.67
CA VAL A 55 7.21 -24.51 -7.96
C VAL A 55 5.87 -24.41 -8.69
N ILE A 56 5.87 -24.74 -9.97
CA ILE A 56 4.74 -24.52 -10.88
C ILE A 56 3.97 -25.83 -11.03
N PRO A 57 2.72 -25.90 -10.55
CA PRO A 57 1.93 -27.11 -10.61
C PRO A 57 1.48 -27.40 -12.05
N GLN A 58 1.32 -28.69 -12.38
CA GLN A 58 0.74 -29.14 -13.65
C GLN A 58 1.45 -28.58 -14.91
N ALA A 59 2.76 -28.30 -14.83
CA ALA A 59 3.56 -27.93 -15.98
C ALA A 59 3.60 -29.08 -17.00
N PRO A 60 3.23 -28.85 -18.28
CA PRO A 60 3.13 -29.92 -19.28
C PRO A 60 4.45 -30.68 -19.47
N VAL A 61 4.36 -31.93 -19.89
CA VAL A 61 5.54 -32.77 -20.19
C VAL A 61 6.21 -32.27 -21.48
N GLY A 62 7.53 -32.43 -21.59
CA GLY A 62 8.29 -31.98 -22.77
C GLY A 62 8.40 -30.46 -22.92
N THR A 63 8.21 -29.71 -21.83
CA THR A 63 8.30 -28.25 -21.83
C THR A 63 9.68 -27.74 -21.42
N SER A 64 9.97 -26.50 -21.81
CA SER A 64 11.11 -25.74 -21.33
C SER A 64 10.64 -24.43 -20.67
N ALA A 65 11.42 -23.92 -19.72
CA ALA A 65 11.14 -22.68 -19.02
C ALA A 65 12.05 -21.56 -19.51
N TRP A 66 11.46 -20.39 -19.76
CA TRP A 66 12.13 -19.21 -20.29
C TRP A 66 11.80 -17.99 -19.44
N GLU A 67 12.82 -17.26 -19.00
CA GLU A 67 12.63 -15.90 -18.49
C GLU A 67 12.48 -14.96 -19.68
N VAL A 68 11.46 -14.12 -19.60
CA VAL A 68 11.07 -13.16 -20.63
C VAL A 68 11.02 -11.78 -19.99
N SER A 69 11.78 -10.85 -20.56
CA SER A 69 11.74 -9.43 -20.25
C SER A 69 11.99 -8.61 -21.53
N THR A 70 11.85 -7.29 -21.45
CA THR A 70 12.28 -6.39 -22.53
C THR A 70 13.80 -6.40 -22.75
N GLY A 71 14.58 -6.80 -21.74
CA GLY A 71 16.03 -6.91 -21.82
C GLY A 71 16.55 -8.24 -22.33
N GLY A 72 15.72 -9.27 -22.45
CA GLY A 72 16.18 -10.58 -22.90
C GLY A 72 15.15 -11.69 -22.75
N VAL A 73 15.29 -12.71 -23.60
CA VAL A 73 14.50 -13.95 -23.55
C VAL A 73 15.47 -15.13 -23.48
N ARG A 74 15.57 -15.76 -22.32
CA ARG A 74 16.59 -16.78 -22.04
C ARG A 74 16.03 -18.00 -21.34
N ALA A 75 16.58 -19.17 -21.65
CA ALA A 75 16.25 -20.40 -20.94
C ALA A 75 16.69 -20.28 -19.49
N VAL A 76 15.86 -20.78 -18.57
CA VAL A 76 16.17 -20.79 -17.14
C VAL A 76 16.29 -22.21 -16.60
N PRO A 77 17.14 -22.45 -15.58
CA PRO A 77 17.26 -23.75 -14.97
C PRO A 77 15.93 -24.22 -14.37
N TRP A 78 15.58 -25.48 -14.61
CA TRP A 78 14.40 -26.10 -14.03
C TRP A 78 14.63 -27.57 -13.72
N SER A 79 13.81 -28.11 -12.82
CA SER A 79 13.82 -29.53 -12.43
C SER A 79 12.41 -30.01 -12.06
N ARG A 80 12.15 -31.32 -12.16
CA ARG A 80 10.91 -31.92 -11.63
C ARG A 80 11.06 -32.17 -10.14
N VAL A 81 10.05 -31.77 -9.36
CA VAL A 81 9.99 -31.96 -7.91
C VAL A 81 8.59 -32.44 -7.52
N ALA A 82 8.43 -32.91 -6.29
CA ALA A 82 7.09 -33.12 -5.74
C ALA A 82 6.29 -31.81 -5.82
N GLY A 83 5.07 -31.88 -6.38
CA GLY A 83 4.21 -30.72 -6.58
C GLY A 83 4.32 -30.02 -7.94
N GLY A 84 5.33 -30.33 -8.77
CA GLY A 84 5.36 -29.81 -10.15
C GLY A 84 6.76 -29.57 -10.73
N MET A 85 6.90 -28.48 -11.48
CA MET A 85 8.16 -28.06 -12.07
C MET A 85 8.75 -26.89 -11.29
N LYS A 86 9.95 -27.09 -10.74
CA LYS A 86 10.69 -26.03 -10.05
C LYS A 86 11.50 -25.23 -11.06
N VAL A 87 11.20 -23.94 -11.20
CA VAL A 87 11.96 -22.98 -12.00
C VAL A 87 12.80 -22.11 -11.08
N ARG A 88 14.05 -21.82 -11.49
CA ARG A 88 14.97 -20.97 -10.76
C ARG A 88 15.30 -19.70 -11.55
N LEU A 89 14.83 -18.57 -11.07
CA LEU A 89 15.24 -17.25 -11.57
C LEU A 89 16.48 -16.78 -10.82
N ARG A 90 17.49 -16.34 -11.56
CA ARG A 90 18.69 -15.68 -11.01
C ARG A 90 18.56 -14.19 -11.24
N ASP A 91 19.01 -13.39 -10.28
CA ASP A 91 18.92 -11.93 -10.34
C ASP A 91 17.49 -11.40 -10.56
N PHE A 92 16.49 -12.05 -9.94
CA PHE A 92 15.07 -11.69 -10.06
C PHE A 92 14.81 -10.19 -9.85
N HIS A 93 13.95 -9.62 -10.71
CA HIS A 93 13.39 -8.26 -10.64
C HIS A 93 11.92 -8.26 -11.09
N LEU A 94 11.18 -7.19 -10.77
CA LEU A 94 9.72 -7.13 -11.00
C LEU A 94 9.25 -7.15 -12.46
N THR A 95 10.16 -6.98 -13.42
CA THR A 95 9.83 -7.01 -14.85
C THR A 95 10.11 -8.38 -15.50
N SER A 96 10.56 -9.37 -14.74
CA SER A 96 10.76 -10.75 -15.20
C SER A 96 9.42 -11.51 -15.26
N ALA A 97 9.06 -12.02 -16.42
CA ALA A 97 8.03 -13.05 -16.57
C ALA A 97 8.67 -14.42 -16.85
N VAL A 98 7.97 -15.50 -16.54
CA VAL A 98 8.38 -16.85 -16.94
C VAL A 98 7.35 -17.44 -17.89
N VAL A 99 7.81 -17.93 -19.03
CA VAL A 99 6.99 -18.67 -20.00
C VAL A 99 7.44 -20.12 -20.02
N ILE A 100 6.50 -21.03 -19.79
CA ILE A 100 6.69 -22.46 -19.99
C ILE A 100 6.02 -22.84 -21.30
N SER A 101 6.79 -23.37 -22.24
CA SER A 101 6.25 -23.79 -23.53
C SER A 101 6.89 -25.09 -24.02
N PRO A 102 6.11 -25.99 -24.64
CA PRO A 102 6.64 -27.09 -25.44
C PRO A 102 6.91 -26.66 -26.90
N ASP A 103 6.39 -25.50 -27.33
CA ASP A 103 6.44 -25.05 -28.72
C ASP A 103 7.65 -24.15 -28.95
N MET A 104 8.71 -24.77 -29.44
CA MET A 104 9.95 -24.12 -29.87
C MET A 104 10.00 -23.92 -31.39
N GLY A 105 8.86 -24.07 -32.09
CA GLY A 105 8.77 -23.84 -33.53
C GLY A 105 8.98 -22.38 -33.91
N THR A 106 9.19 -22.11 -35.19
CA THR A 106 9.43 -20.76 -35.73
C THR A 106 8.27 -19.80 -35.48
N THR A 107 7.05 -20.31 -35.35
CA THR A 107 5.84 -19.55 -35.00
C THR A 107 5.48 -19.65 -33.52
N GLY A 108 6.27 -20.38 -32.74
CA GLY A 108 6.06 -20.61 -31.32
C GLY A 108 6.24 -19.33 -30.50
N PRO A 109 5.64 -19.29 -29.29
CA PRO A 109 5.62 -18.07 -28.47
C PRO A 109 7.03 -17.61 -28.10
N ILE A 110 7.97 -18.52 -27.84
CA ILE A 110 9.33 -18.17 -27.43
C ILE A 110 10.11 -17.52 -28.58
N VAL A 111 10.08 -18.10 -29.79
CA VAL A 111 10.77 -17.54 -30.96
C VAL A 111 10.23 -16.16 -31.30
N ARG A 112 8.91 -16.00 -31.28
CA ARG A 112 8.26 -14.69 -31.47
C ARG A 112 8.70 -13.66 -30.43
N LEU A 113 8.77 -14.05 -29.15
CA LEU A 113 9.22 -13.15 -28.07
C LEU A 113 10.69 -12.77 -28.24
N GLN A 114 11.55 -13.70 -28.65
CA GLN A 114 12.96 -13.41 -28.96
C GLN A 114 13.10 -12.43 -30.14
N GLU A 115 12.31 -12.57 -31.20
CA GLU A 115 12.31 -11.63 -32.32
C GLU A 115 11.85 -10.24 -31.90
N LEU A 116 10.77 -10.14 -31.12
CA LEU A 116 10.29 -8.88 -30.59
C LEU A 116 11.31 -8.23 -29.66
N GLN A 117 11.95 -9.01 -28.79
CA GLN A 117 13.01 -8.53 -27.91
C GLN A 117 14.18 -7.97 -28.72
N ARG A 118 14.69 -8.69 -29.73
CA ARG A 118 15.78 -8.20 -30.61
C ARG A 118 15.45 -6.90 -31.31
N ARG A 119 14.21 -6.75 -31.81
CA ARG A 119 13.75 -5.52 -32.47
C ARG A 119 13.72 -4.32 -31.52
N ASN A 120 13.41 -4.56 -30.25
CA ASN A 120 13.21 -3.52 -29.25
C ASN A 120 14.39 -3.33 -28.29
N ALA A 121 15.42 -4.19 -28.32
CA ALA A 121 16.49 -4.24 -27.33
C ALA A 121 17.19 -2.88 -27.15
N ARG A 122 17.52 -2.21 -28.26
CA ARG A 122 18.14 -0.88 -28.23
C ARG A 122 17.28 0.16 -27.50
N THR A 123 15.99 0.21 -27.83
CA THR A 123 15.03 1.14 -27.22
C THR A 123 14.77 0.79 -25.75
N ALA A 124 14.65 -0.49 -25.42
CA ALA A 124 14.48 -0.97 -24.05
C ALA A 124 15.68 -0.61 -23.17
N ALA A 125 16.91 -0.81 -23.67
CA ALA A 125 18.12 -0.39 -22.97
C ALA A 125 18.19 1.13 -22.78
N GLN A 126 17.74 1.90 -23.79
CA GLN A 126 17.68 3.35 -23.71
C GLN A 126 16.74 3.83 -22.60
N TRP A 127 15.48 3.43 -22.67
CA TRP A 127 14.47 3.91 -21.73
C TRP A 127 14.74 3.43 -20.31
N SER A 128 15.25 2.20 -20.12
CA SER A 128 15.65 1.74 -18.79
C SER A 128 16.80 2.56 -18.22
N GLN A 129 17.79 2.96 -19.03
CA GLN A 129 18.86 3.83 -18.56
C GLN A 129 18.33 5.23 -18.20
N GLU A 130 17.52 5.84 -19.08
CA GLU A 130 16.93 7.17 -18.84
C GLU A 130 16.07 7.18 -17.57
N LEU A 131 15.20 6.17 -17.39
CA LEU A 131 14.41 6.00 -16.18
C LEU A 131 15.29 5.88 -14.93
N SER A 132 16.39 5.16 -15.02
CA SER A 132 17.31 4.93 -13.90
C SER A 132 18.11 6.19 -13.54
N ILE A 133 18.53 6.97 -14.53
CA ILE A 133 19.16 8.28 -14.35
C ILE A 133 18.19 9.24 -13.66
N GLU A 134 16.95 9.34 -14.16
CA GLU A 134 15.93 10.20 -13.55
C GLU A 134 15.58 9.78 -12.12
N THR A 135 15.52 8.47 -11.88
CA THR A 135 15.29 7.94 -10.53
C THR A 135 16.44 8.30 -9.59
N LEU A 136 17.70 8.12 -10.02
CA LEU A 136 18.87 8.52 -9.25
C LEU A 136 18.84 10.01 -8.91
N ALA A 137 18.54 10.87 -9.89
CA ALA A 137 18.48 12.33 -9.69
C ALA A 137 17.38 12.74 -8.69
N LYS A 138 16.22 12.07 -8.71
CA LYS A 138 15.14 12.31 -7.73
C LYS A 138 15.54 11.81 -6.34
N VAL A 139 16.08 10.60 -6.23
CA VAL A 139 16.51 10.03 -4.95
C VAL A 139 17.61 10.88 -4.30
N ARG A 140 18.61 11.32 -5.06
CA ARG A 140 19.68 12.20 -4.55
C ARG A 140 19.13 13.51 -3.99
N ARG A 141 18.17 14.15 -4.68
CA ARG A 141 17.53 15.36 -4.17
C ARG A 141 16.81 15.12 -2.85
N THR A 142 15.96 14.10 -2.79
CA THR A 142 15.23 13.79 -1.56
C THR A 142 16.17 13.38 -0.41
N VAL A 143 17.25 12.65 -0.68
CA VAL A 143 18.27 12.31 0.33
C VAL A 143 18.96 13.57 0.85
N ALA A 144 19.32 14.52 -0.02
CA ALA A 144 19.89 15.80 0.39
C ALA A 144 18.91 16.62 1.26
N ASP A 145 17.62 16.67 0.88
CA ASP A 145 16.59 17.33 1.67
C ASP A 145 16.42 16.67 3.05
N LEU A 146 16.49 15.34 3.11
CA LEU A 146 16.41 14.55 4.34
C LEU A 146 17.64 14.78 5.23
N GLU A 147 18.83 14.86 4.65
CA GLU A 147 20.06 15.19 5.37
C GLU A 147 19.99 16.61 5.96
N GLN A 148 19.48 17.57 5.19
CA GLN A 148 19.30 18.95 5.64
C GLN A 148 18.36 19.08 6.84
N CYS A 149 17.32 18.23 6.94
CA CYS A 149 16.44 18.18 8.11
C CYS A 149 16.91 17.23 9.22
N GLY A 150 18.16 16.73 9.18
CA GLY A 150 18.74 15.90 10.24
C GLY A 150 18.34 14.42 10.19
N HIS A 151 17.73 13.97 9.09
CA HIS A 151 17.24 12.60 8.87
C HIS A 151 18.03 11.88 7.76
N GLY A 152 19.33 12.15 7.68
CA GLY A 152 20.27 11.45 6.79
C GLY A 152 20.44 9.97 7.11
N GLU A 153 21.00 9.22 6.15
CA GLU A 153 21.31 7.80 6.26
C GLU A 153 22.79 7.56 5.96
N ALA A 154 23.48 6.83 6.83
CA ALA A 154 24.93 6.66 6.76
C ALA A 154 25.37 5.86 5.52
N GLU A 155 24.54 4.91 5.09
CA GLU A 155 24.79 4.11 3.89
C GLU A 155 24.46 4.85 2.57
N ALA A 156 23.84 6.04 2.63
CA ALA A 156 23.38 6.75 1.45
C ALA A 156 24.49 7.00 0.40
N PRO A 157 25.69 7.51 0.77
CA PRO A 157 26.76 7.75 -0.21
C PRO A 157 27.19 6.46 -0.92
N THR A 158 27.29 5.35 -0.19
CA THR A 158 27.69 4.04 -0.71
C THR A 158 26.65 3.49 -1.69
N LEU A 159 25.37 3.57 -1.35
CA LEU A 159 24.29 3.08 -2.20
C LEU A 159 24.12 3.94 -3.46
N ILE A 160 24.28 5.26 -3.34
CA ILE A 160 24.27 6.19 -4.48
C ILE A 160 25.45 5.91 -5.42
N ALA A 161 26.67 5.77 -4.89
CA ALA A 161 27.87 5.47 -5.69
C ALA A 161 27.74 4.13 -6.43
N ARG A 162 27.11 3.12 -5.80
CA ARG A 162 26.82 1.84 -6.46
C ARG A 162 25.84 1.98 -7.62
N ALA A 163 24.79 2.80 -7.47
CA ALA A 163 23.85 3.08 -8.54
C ALA A 163 24.54 3.80 -9.73
N GLU A 164 25.40 4.78 -9.43
CA GLU A 164 26.20 5.51 -10.41
C GLU A 164 27.12 4.56 -11.19
N ALA A 165 27.84 3.68 -10.49
CA ALA A 165 28.73 2.70 -11.13
C ALA A 165 27.97 1.77 -12.11
N ASN A 166 26.79 1.28 -11.73
CA ASN A 166 25.94 0.48 -12.61
C ASN A 166 25.48 1.28 -13.84
N LEU A 167 25.15 2.57 -13.68
CA LEU A 167 24.77 3.44 -14.80
C LEU A 167 25.93 3.74 -15.74
N THR A 168 27.14 3.91 -15.22
CA THR A 168 28.36 4.04 -16.03
C THR A 168 28.60 2.76 -16.84
N ASN A 169 28.49 1.59 -16.22
CA ASN A 169 28.62 0.30 -16.92
C ASN A 169 27.53 0.13 -17.97
N CYS A 170 26.27 0.49 -17.65
CA CYS A 170 25.17 0.50 -18.60
C CYS A 170 25.48 1.36 -19.83
N ALA A 171 26.04 2.56 -19.65
CA ALA A 171 26.40 3.45 -20.75
C ALA A 171 27.45 2.82 -21.68
N VAL A 172 28.48 2.19 -21.11
CA VAL A 172 29.53 1.47 -21.87
C VAL A 172 28.92 0.31 -22.67
N LEU A 173 28.10 -0.52 -22.04
CA LEU A 173 27.43 -1.66 -22.71
C LEU A 173 26.52 -1.18 -23.85
N ARG A 174 25.77 -0.08 -23.66
CA ARG A 174 24.95 0.51 -24.73
C ARG A 174 25.79 0.97 -25.90
N ALA A 175 26.92 1.64 -25.64
CA ALA A 175 27.82 2.13 -26.68
C ALA A 175 28.44 0.98 -27.49
N ASN A 176 28.68 -0.18 -26.85
CA ASN A 176 29.20 -1.39 -27.49
C ASN A 176 28.15 -2.23 -28.23
N GLY A 177 26.87 -1.82 -28.19
CA GLY A 177 25.77 -2.59 -28.80
C GLY A 177 25.27 -3.77 -27.95
N GLU A 178 25.77 -3.94 -26.72
CA GLU A 178 25.36 -4.97 -25.77
C GLU A 178 24.06 -4.58 -25.04
N HIS A 179 22.97 -4.43 -25.80
CA HIS A 179 21.72 -3.87 -25.30
C HIS A 179 21.05 -4.70 -24.19
N ASP A 180 21.14 -6.03 -24.25
CA ASP A 180 20.58 -6.92 -23.24
C ASP A 180 21.27 -6.74 -21.88
N ASN A 181 22.60 -6.74 -21.88
CA ASN A 181 23.43 -6.50 -20.69
C ASN A 181 23.23 -5.07 -20.16
N ALA A 182 23.15 -4.08 -21.06
CA ALA A 182 22.87 -2.70 -20.68
C ALA A 182 21.52 -2.55 -19.97
N HIS A 183 20.47 -3.20 -20.47
CA HIS A 183 19.16 -3.18 -19.83
C HIS A 183 19.24 -3.81 -18.41
N ALA A 184 19.92 -4.95 -18.27
CA ALA A 184 20.11 -5.59 -16.98
C ALA A 184 20.89 -4.70 -15.98
N GLU A 185 21.93 -3.98 -16.44
CA GLU A 185 22.68 -3.03 -15.61
C GLU A 185 21.85 -1.82 -15.19
N ALA A 186 20.98 -1.31 -16.07
CA ALA A 186 20.04 -0.25 -15.71
C ALA A 186 19.08 -0.71 -14.59
N GLU A 187 18.50 -1.90 -14.71
CA GLU A 187 17.65 -2.48 -13.65
C GLU A 187 18.45 -2.73 -12.34
N ARG A 188 19.72 -3.12 -12.43
CA ARG A 188 20.61 -3.26 -11.27
C ARG A 188 20.89 -1.93 -10.58
N ALA A 189 20.97 -0.81 -11.32
CA ALA A 189 21.15 0.52 -10.75
C ALA A 189 20.00 0.94 -9.83
N LEU A 190 18.77 0.49 -10.11
CA LEU A 190 17.60 0.80 -9.28
C LEU A 190 17.59 0.07 -7.93
N ARG A 191 18.28 -1.08 -7.81
CA ARG A 191 18.28 -1.91 -6.59
C ARG A 191 18.80 -1.18 -5.34
N PRO A 192 20.02 -0.58 -5.34
CA PRO A 192 20.51 0.17 -4.18
C PRO A 192 19.66 1.42 -3.89
N LEU A 193 19.07 2.04 -4.92
CA LEU A 193 18.18 3.19 -4.73
C LEU A 193 16.89 2.81 -4.00
N ARG A 194 16.24 1.70 -4.40
CA ARG A 194 15.04 1.19 -3.70
C ARG A 194 15.34 0.80 -2.25
N LEU A 195 16.51 0.21 -1.99
CA LEU A 195 16.95 -0.09 -0.63
C LEU A 195 17.04 1.20 0.20
N LEU A 196 17.72 2.22 -0.32
CA LEU A 196 17.86 3.51 0.36
C LEU A 196 16.50 4.19 0.60
N MET A 197 15.63 4.21 -0.41
CA MET A 197 14.27 4.75 -0.29
C MET A 197 13.48 4.06 0.82
N ARG A 198 13.57 2.71 0.86
CA ARG A 198 12.86 1.89 1.85
C ARG A 198 13.39 2.13 3.26
N LEU A 199 14.71 2.23 3.45
CA LEU A 199 15.34 2.49 4.74
C LEU A 199 14.83 3.80 5.37
N HIS A 200 14.86 4.90 4.59
CA HIS A 200 14.32 6.18 5.06
C HIS A 200 12.83 6.11 5.39
N TRP A 201 12.05 5.42 4.56
CA TRP A 201 10.61 5.30 4.76
C TRP A 201 10.26 4.47 6.01
N GLU A 202 10.88 3.31 6.20
CA GLU A 202 10.66 2.49 7.40
C GLU A 202 11.08 3.21 8.68
N ARG A 203 12.14 4.04 8.63
CA ARG A 203 12.54 4.88 9.76
C ARG A 203 11.48 5.92 10.11
N ALA A 204 10.90 6.59 9.11
CA ALA A 204 9.83 7.57 9.30
C ALA A 204 8.56 6.94 9.88
N LEU A 205 8.27 5.69 9.53
CA LEU A 205 7.07 5.02 10.02
C LEU A 205 7.15 4.57 11.48
N LYS A 206 8.33 4.56 12.12
CA LYS A 206 8.46 4.07 13.52
C LYS A 206 7.61 4.86 14.51
N GLU A 207 7.32 6.12 14.23
CA GLU A 207 6.55 7.01 15.10
C GLU A 207 5.05 7.08 14.74
N LEU A 208 4.61 6.31 13.73
CA LEU A 208 3.25 6.36 13.21
C LEU A 208 2.53 5.01 13.35
N ASP A 209 1.25 5.05 13.70
CA ASP A 209 0.41 3.84 13.74
C ASP A 209 0.11 3.29 12.33
N THR A 210 0.18 4.16 11.31
CA THR A 210 -0.18 3.84 9.92
C THR A 210 0.69 4.64 8.94
N PRO A 211 1.03 4.10 7.77
CA PRO A 211 1.80 4.83 6.75
C PRO A 211 1.20 6.16 6.28
N LEU A 212 -0.10 6.36 6.53
CA LEU A 212 -0.85 7.58 6.19
C LEU A 212 -1.15 8.44 7.43
N GLY A 213 -0.41 8.22 8.52
CA GLY A 213 -0.54 8.97 9.77
C GLY A 213 -0.32 10.47 9.53
N THR A 214 0.54 10.84 8.58
CA THR A 214 0.63 12.20 8.04
C THR A 214 0.31 12.21 6.55
N ALA A 215 -0.04 13.36 5.98
CA ALA A 215 -0.24 13.49 4.54
C ALA A 215 1.04 13.25 3.72
N TYR A 216 2.22 13.26 4.36
CA TYR A 216 3.53 13.20 3.71
C TYR A 216 4.26 11.87 3.91
N SER A 217 3.73 10.95 4.72
CA SER A 217 4.39 9.67 5.04
C SER A 217 4.09 8.54 4.05
N GLY A 218 3.15 8.74 3.12
CA GLY A 218 2.76 7.75 2.12
C GLY A 218 3.74 7.57 0.96
N SER A 219 4.79 8.40 0.85
CA SER A 219 5.76 8.34 -0.24
C SER A 219 7.16 8.74 0.25
N PHE A 220 8.19 8.08 -0.29
CA PHE A 220 9.58 8.47 -0.06
C PHE A 220 9.85 9.93 -0.45
N PHE A 221 9.31 10.36 -1.59
CA PHE A 221 9.59 11.69 -2.15
C PHE A 221 8.99 12.85 -1.35
N THR A 222 8.13 12.57 -0.36
CA THR A 222 7.54 13.57 0.54
C THR A 222 8.10 13.50 1.96
N LEU A 223 9.06 12.60 2.24
CA LEU A 223 9.53 12.36 3.61
C LEU A 223 10.24 13.56 4.26
N ALA A 224 10.94 14.40 3.48
CA ALA A 224 11.53 15.61 4.05
C ALA A 224 10.44 16.52 4.66
N LYS A 225 9.29 16.66 3.98
CA LYS A 225 8.12 17.39 4.50
C LYS A 225 7.48 16.69 5.68
N HIS A 226 7.47 15.35 5.68
CA HIS A 226 7.01 14.58 6.85
C HIS A 226 7.81 14.94 8.09
N TRP A 227 9.15 14.94 8.02
CA TRP A 227 9.99 15.25 9.17
C TRP A 227 9.85 16.69 9.63
N GLN A 228 9.87 17.66 8.70
CA GLN A 228 9.61 19.07 9.02
C GLN A 228 8.24 19.25 9.71
N TYR A 229 7.23 18.50 9.26
CA TYR A 229 5.91 18.52 9.88
C TYR A 229 5.95 17.90 11.29
N MET A 230 6.58 16.74 11.47
CA MET A 230 6.72 16.09 12.77
C MET A 230 7.51 16.96 13.77
N ASP A 231 8.59 17.63 13.34
CA ASP A 231 9.35 18.55 14.18
C ASP A 231 8.50 19.73 14.65
N ARG A 232 7.68 20.29 13.76
CA ARG A 232 6.67 21.29 14.14
C ARG A 232 5.66 20.71 15.12
N LEU A 233 5.16 19.49 14.93
CA LEU A 233 4.21 18.89 15.87
C LEU A 233 4.83 18.68 17.26
N ARG A 234 6.11 18.29 17.33
CA ARG A 234 6.85 18.10 18.59
C ARG A 234 7.04 19.41 19.37
N SER A 235 7.03 20.57 18.72
CA SER A 235 7.07 21.86 19.42
C SER A 235 5.72 22.31 19.98
N LEU A 236 4.62 21.64 19.61
CA LEU A 236 3.27 21.96 20.05
C LEU A 236 2.86 21.14 21.27
N LYS A 237 1.94 21.70 22.06
CA LYS A 237 1.27 20.99 23.16
C LYS A 237 -0.07 20.47 22.69
N LEU A 238 -0.38 19.24 23.07
CA LEU A 238 -1.68 18.65 22.84
C LEU A 238 -2.70 19.28 23.80
N ALA A 239 -3.79 19.83 23.25
CA ALA A 239 -4.92 20.36 24.00
C ALA A 239 -5.95 19.25 24.32
N GLN A 240 -7.00 19.60 25.06
CA GLN A 240 -8.09 18.67 25.36
C GLN A 240 -8.83 18.24 24.10
N ASN A 241 -9.44 17.05 24.14
CA ASN A 241 -10.33 16.58 23.09
C ASN A 241 -11.51 17.55 22.92
N VAL A 242 -11.78 17.90 21.66
CA VAL A 242 -12.85 18.84 21.29
C VAL A 242 -14.04 18.15 20.64
N LEU A 243 -13.95 16.84 20.38
CA LEU A 243 -15.03 16.07 19.77
C LEU A 243 -16.04 15.61 20.85
N PRO A 244 -17.31 16.06 20.78
CA PRO A 244 -18.35 15.61 21.71
C PRO A 244 -18.84 14.19 21.38
N GLY A 245 -19.01 13.38 22.43
CA GLY A 245 -19.60 12.04 22.34
C GLY A 245 -18.70 10.97 21.71
N GLY A 246 -17.41 11.27 21.51
CA GLY A 246 -16.44 10.32 20.98
C GLY A 246 -16.03 9.22 21.97
N ASP A 247 -16.34 9.38 23.25
CA ASP A 247 -16.22 8.36 24.30
C ASP A 247 -17.36 7.32 24.27
N CYS A 248 -18.40 7.53 23.46
CA CYS A 248 -19.55 6.64 23.32
C CYS A 248 -20.39 6.44 24.61
N GLU A 249 -20.23 7.26 25.65
CA GLU A 249 -20.84 7.01 26.97
C GLU A 249 -22.28 7.56 27.15
N LEU A 250 -22.85 8.20 26.12
CA LEU A 250 -24.26 8.60 26.18
C LEU A 250 -25.18 7.37 26.24
N PRO A 251 -26.28 7.42 27.02
CA PRO A 251 -27.27 6.34 27.06
C PRO A 251 -27.64 5.86 25.64
N PRO A 252 -27.79 4.55 25.37
CA PRO A 252 -27.96 4.04 24.00
C PRO A 252 -29.16 4.62 23.24
N GLU A 253 -30.21 5.01 23.97
CA GLU A 253 -31.43 5.60 23.41
C GLU A 253 -31.27 7.08 23.03
N GLN A 254 -30.21 7.74 23.53
CA GLN A 254 -29.95 9.14 23.23
C GLN A 254 -29.13 9.26 21.93
N GLU A 255 -29.58 10.09 21.00
CA GLU A 255 -28.83 10.33 19.77
C GLU A 255 -27.53 11.12 20.05
N LEU A 256 -26.46 10.75 19.36
CA LEU A 256 -25.21 11.52 19.36
C LEU A 256 -25.41 12.75 18.47
N LYS A 257 -25.59 13.92 19.10
CA LYS A 257 -25.90 15.16 18.40
C LYS A 257 -24.86 15.46 17.31
N GLY A 258 -25.32 15.61 16.07
CA GLY A 258 -24.49 15.97 14.92
C GLY A 258 -23.67 14.81 14.33
N TRP A 259 -23.76 13.61 14.89
CA TRP A 259 -23.23 12.42 14.26
C TRP A 259 -24.23 11.92 13.24
N THR A 260 -23.77 11.54 12.05
CA THR A 260 -24.63 11.08 10.96
C THR A 260 -24.26 9.66 10.54
N LEU A 261 -25.29 8.90 10.16
CA LEU A 261 -25.16 7.56 9.59
C LEU A 261 -25.30 7.67 8.07
N GLN A 262 -24.31 7.15 7.34
CA GLN A 262 -24.38 6.95 5.90
C GLN A 262 -24.48 5.46 5.61
N GLU A 263 -25.52 5.10 4.86
CA GLU A 263 -25.69 3.77 4.27
C GLU A 263 -25.84 3.98 2.76
N ASP A 264 -24.88 3.46 2.00
CA ASP A 264 -24.95 3.58 0.54
C ASP A 264 -26.00 2.61 -0.01
N ALA A 265 -26.78 3.09 -0.98
CA ALA A 265 -27.72 2.24 -1.72
C ALA A 265 -26.93 1.22 -2.56
N THR A 266 -26.80 0.00 -2.03
CA THR A 266 -26.17 -1.13 -2.73
C THR A 266 -27.22 -2.09 -3.28
N ALA A 267 -26.92 -2.69 -4.43
CA ALA A 267 -27.68 -3.83 -4.97
C ALA A 267 -27.36 -5.13 -4.20
N ASP A 268 -26.29 -5.13 -3.39
CA ASP A 268 -25.88 -6.29 -2.62
C ASP A 268 -26.93 -6.66 -1.58
N ALA A 269 -27.12 -7.97 -1.40
CA ALA A 269 -28.05 -8.50 -0.42
C ALA A 269 -27.44 -8.46 0.99
N VAL A 270 -27.26 -7.26 1.54
CA VAL A 270 -26.66 -7.03 2.87
C VAL A 270 -27.54 -6.19 3.79
N ILE A 271 -27.28 -6.27 5.09
CA ILE A 271 -27.93 -5.53 6.17
C ILE A 271 -26.82 -4.77 6.91
N PRO A 272 -26.68 -3.44 6.68
CA PRO A 272 -25.81 -2.59 7.46
C PRO A 272 -26.43 -2.32 8.85
N THR A 273 -25.58 -2.08 9.85
CA THR A 273 -26.00 -1.68 11.19
C THR A 273 -24.92 -0.83 11.84
N ALA A 274 -25.30 0.33 12.37
CA ALA A 274 -24.47 1.17 13.22
C ALA A 274 -25.20 1.47 14.53
N ARG A 275 -24.59 1.16 15.67
CA ARG A 275 -25.15 1.48 17.00
C ARG A 275 -24.10 1.41 18.10
N ARG A 276 -24.38 2.02 19.25
CA ARG A 276 -23.56 1.83 20.46
C ARG A 276 -23.90 0.51 21.15
N VAL A 277 -22.88 -0.16 21.70
CA VAL A 277 -23.00 -1.45 22.38
C VAL A 277 -22.13 -1.50 23.64
N THR A 278 -22.51 -2.33 24.61
CA THR A 278 -21.79 -2.52 25.89
C THR A 278 -20.90 -3.76 25.91
N THR A 279 -20.89 -4.56 24.84
CA THR A 279 -20.30 -5.91 24.85
C THR A 279 -18.78 -5.91 24.69
N THR A 280 -18.20 -4.86 24.14
CA THR A 280 -16.78 -4.82 23.80
C THR A 280 -16.25 -3.38 23.88
N PRO A 281 -16.36 -2.65 25.01
CA PRO A 281 -15.76 -1.32 25.14
C PRO A 281 -14.22 -1.40 25.19
N HIS A 282 -13.55 -0.34 24.73
CA HIS A 282 -12.12 -0.11 25.00
C HIS A 282 -11.95 0.57 26.36
N ALA A 283 -12.71 1.63 26.57
CA ALA A 283 -12.80 2.38 27.82
C ALA A 283 -14.28 2.61 28.16
N GLY A 284 -14.57 2.97 29.42
CA GLY A 284 -15.95 3.23 29.83
C GLY A 284 -16.83 1.97 29.77
N ALA A 285 -18.12 2.18 29.46
CA ALA A 285 -19.14 1.13 29.42
C ALA A 285 -19.59 0.78 28.00
N GLN A 286 -19.31 1.62 27.00
CA GLN A 286 -19.86 1.48 25.65
C GLN A 286 -18.84 1.79 24.55
N CYS A 287 -19.11 1.28 23.35
CA CYS A 287 -18.38 1.63 22.13
C CYS A 287 -19.31 1.67 20.92
N LEU A 288 -18.88 2.29 19.83
CA LEU A 288 -19.59 2.28 18.55
C LEU A 288 -19.31 0.97 17.81
N MET A 289 -20.36 0.26 17.39
CA MET A 289 -20.27 -0.92 16.54
C MET A 289 -20.79 -0.60 15.14
N LEU A 290 -19.98 -0.92 14.12
CA LEU A 290 -20.41 -1.06 12.73
C LEU A 290 -20.45 -2.54 12.35
N LYS A 291 -21.53 -2.97 11.71
CA LYS A 291 -21.72 -4.36 11.30
C LYS A 291 -22.36 -4.41 9.91
N MET A 292 -21.93 -5.37 9.10
CA MET A 292 -22.57 -5.68 7.84
C MET A 292 -22.72 -7.19 7.70
N GLU A 293 -23.97 -7.64 7.52
CA GLU A 293 -24.32 -9.06 7.39
C GLU A 293 -24.98 -9.33 6.04
N PRO A 294 -24.79 -10.53 5.46
CA PRO A 294 -25.58 -10.93 4.31
C PRO A 294 -27.04 -11.15 4.73
N LYS A 295 -27.99 -10.75 3.87
CA LYS A 295 -29.42 -11.05 4.03
C LYS A 295 -29.68 -12.56 4.04
N ASP A 296 -28.92 -13.32 3.25
CA ASP A 296 -28.92 -14.78 3.22
C ASP A 296 -27.52 -15.31 3.52
N ARG A 297 -27.35 -15.94 4.68
CA ARG A 297 -26.07 -16.53 5.10
C ARG A 297 -25.65 -17.73 4.25
N THR A 298 -26.61 -18.45 3.65
CA THR A 298 -26.32 -19.61 2.80
C THR A 298 -25.81 -19.21 1.42
N ASN A 299 -26.16 -18.00 0.96
CA ASN A 299 -25.72 -17.42 -0.30
C ASN A 299 -25.02 -16.06 -0.07
N SER A 300 -23.95 -16.08 0.72
CA SER A 300 -23.20 -14.87 1.05
C SER A 300 -22.40 -14.35 -0.16
N PRO A 301 -22.47 -13.06 -0.50
CA PRO A 301 -21.65 -12.47 -1.56
C PRO A 301 -20.15 -12.68 -1.30
N GLN A 302 -19.39 -13.01 -2.36
CA GLN A 302 -17.93 -13.17 -2.26
C GLN A 302 -17.17 -11.85 -2.38
N ALA A 303 -17.80 -10.85 -3.01
CA ALA A 303 -17.35 -9.47 -3.10
C ALA A 303 -18.58 -8.57 -3.00
N LEU A 304 -18.43 -7.41 -2.37
CA LEU A 304 -19.46 -6.37 -2.34
C LEU A 304 -19.08 -5.26 -3.30
N GLU A 305 -20.06 -4.78 -4.05
CA GLU A 305 -19.91 -3.66 -4.97
C GLU A 305 -20.50 -2.41 -4.31
N ARG A 306 -19.62 -1.56 -3.76
CA ARG A 306 -19.98 -0.24 -3.21
C ARG A 306 -20.89 -0.30 -1.97
N ALA A 307 -20.96 -1.43 -1.28
CA ALA A 307 -21.62 -1.50 0.03
C ALA A 307 -20.78 -0.77 1.09
N LEU A 308 -21.41 0.15 1.83
CA LEU A 308 -20.77 0.96 2.87
C LEU A 308 -21.77 1.19 4.01
N VAL A 309 -21.32 0.97 5.24
CA VAL A 309 -21.90 1.58 6.43
C VAL A 309 -20.86 2.47 7.07
N ALA A 310 -21.19 3.75 7.25
CA ALA A 310 -20.29 4.74 7.79
C ALA A 310 -20.98 5.61 8.83
N VAL A 311 -20.21 6.02 9.84
CA VAL A 311 -20.63 7.02 10.81
C VAL A 311 -19.66 8.18 10.73
N HIS A 312 -20.21 9.39 10.60
CA HIS A 312 -19.46 10.63 10.56
C HIS A 312 -19.65 11.37 11.88
N THR A 313 -18.57 11.96 12.38
CA THR A 313 -18.63 12.87 13.52
C THR A 313 -19.16 14.24 13.08
N PRO A 314 -19.65 15.09 14.01
CA PRO A 314 -19.97 16.48 13.69
C PRO A 314 -18.76 17.25 13.15
N ASP A 315 -19.03 18.27 12.35
CA ASP A 315 -18.02 19.28 11.98
C ASP A 315 -17.54 20.02 13.24
N ILE A 316 -16.23 19.96 13.49
CA ILE A 316 -15.56 20.77 14.49
C ILE A 316 -14.95 21.99 13.80
N ASN A 317 -15.34 23.18 14.27
CA ASN A 317 -14.79 24.44 13.78
C ASN A 317 -13.51 24.79 14.54
N LEU A 318 -12.40 24.90 13.81
CA LEU A 318 -11.08 25.26 14.32
C LEU A 318 -10.40 26.26 13.35
N PRO A 319 -9.43 27.06 13.82
CA PRO A 319 -8.67 27.95 12.95
C PRO A 319 -8.03 27.20 11.75
N PRO A 320 -8.17 27.69 10.51
CA PRO A 320 -7.49 27.13 9.35
C PRO A 320 -5.97 27.02 9.56
N GLY A 321 -5.39 25.90 9.13
CA GLY A 321 -3.95 25.63 9.26
C GLY A 321 -3.49 25.20 10.65
N MET A 322 -4.39 25.16 11.64
CA MET A 322 -4.11 24.58 12.96
C MET A 322 -3.81 23.09 12.83
N ALA A 323 -2.77 22.63 13.52
CA ALA A 323 -2.47 21.20 13.57
C ALA A 323 -3.42 20.50 14.56
N VAL A 324 -3.89 19.31 14.19
CA VAL A 324 -4.79 18.49 15.01
C VAL A 324 -4.32 17.03 14.98
N ARG A 325 -4.47 16.37 16.13
CA ARG A 325 -4.35 14.92 16.27
C ARG A 325 -5.75 14.33 16.27
N CYS A 326 -6.03 13.50 15.28
CA CYS A 326 -7.25 12.74 15.17
C CYS A 326 -6.94 11.29 15.53
N SER A 327 -7.66 10.70 16.46
CA SER A 327 -7.42 9.31 16.84
C SER A 327 -8.69 8.54 17.16
N ALA A 328 -8.64 7.22 17.01
CA ALA A 328 -9.65 6.30 17.49
C ALA A 328 -9.01 4.98 17.90
N TRP A 329 -9.57 4.32 18.90
CA TRP A 329 -9.33 2.90 19.13
C TRP A 329 -10.24 2.10 18.22
N ILE A 330 -9.69 1.05 17.59
CA ILE A 330 -10.39 0.22 16.62
C ILE A 330 -10.16 -1.25 16.95
N HIS A 331 -11.24 -2.03 16.98
CA HIS A 331 -11.18 -3.48 17.16
C HIS A 331 -11.99 -4.21 16.08
N ILE A 332 -11.33 -5.14 15.39
CA ILE A 332 -11.89 -5.93 14.30
C ILE A 332 -11.65 -7.41 14.63
N PRO A 333 -12.59 -8.08 15.33
CA PRO A 333 -12.37 -9.41 15.92
C PRO A 333 -12.15 -10.52 14.89
N ARG A 334 -12.63 -10.33 13.65
CA ARG A 334 -12.45 -11.27 12.54
C ARG A 334 -12.14 -10.50 11.27
N PRO A 335 -11.29 -11.04 10.36
CA PRO A 335 -11.04 -10.41 9.08
C PRO A 335 -12.33 -10.07 8.36
N VAL A 336 -12.42 -8.83 7.87
CA VAL A 336 -13.56 -8.37 7.06
C VAL A 336 -13.55 -9.13 5.74
N ALA A 337 -14.65 -9.79 5.41
CA ALA A 337 -14.81 -10.56 4.18
C ALA A 337 -15.46 -9.71 3.08
N ALA A 338 -15.35 -10.17 1.83
CA ALA A 338 -15.97 -9.55 0.66
C ALA A 338 -15.63 -8.06 0.46
N SER A 339 -14.46 -7.61 0.94
CA SER A 339 -13.97 -6.25 0.80
C SER A 339 -12.46 -6.20 0.57
N ALA A 340 -12.03 -5.26 -0.27
CA ALA A 340 -10.62 -4.96 -0.49
C ALA A 340 -10.04 -4.02 0.57
N ASP A 341 -10.86 -3.14 1.15
CA ASP A 341 -10.42 -2.09 2.09
C ASP A 341 -10.61 -2.49 3.56
N GLY A 342 -11.62 -3.30 3.85
CA GLY A 342 -12.03 -3.68 5.21
C GLY A 342 -12.67 -2.53 5.98
N VAL A 343 -12.04 -2.13 7.08
CA VAL A 343 -12.43 -0.98 7.90
C VAL A 343 -11.62 0.25 7.52
N LEU A 344 -12.32 1.38 7.41
CA LEU A 344 -11.75 2.69 7.11
C LEU A 344 -11.86 3.63 8.32
N PHE A 345 -10.78 4.35 8.59
CA PHE A 345 -10.76 5.50 9.50
C PHE A 345 -10.01 6.67 8.86
N TYR A 346 -10.67 7.81 8.74
CA TYR A 346 -10.10 9.00 8.10
C TYR A 346 -10.76 10.30 8.57
N ASP A 347 -10.09 11.41 8.30
CA ASP A 347 -10.57 12.76 8.53
C ASP A 347 -10.97 13.46 7.22
N SER A 348 -11.71 14.55 7.31
CA SER A 348 -12.16 15.32 6.15
C SER A 348 -11.07 16.14 5.45
N ALA A 349 -9.92 16.39 6.07
CA ALA A 349 -8.81 17.13 5.44
C ALA A 349 -8.01 16.23 4.49
N GLY A 350 -7.81 14.95 4.85
CA GLY A 350 -7.17 13.95 4.00
C GLY A 350 -8.14 13.17 3.11
N GLY A 351 -9.38 13.02 3.55
CA GLY A 351 -10.41 12.23 2.87
C GLY A 351 -10.08 10.73 2.79
N GLU A 352 -10.94 10.00 2.09
CA GLU A 352 -10.80 8.57 1.84
C GLU A 352 -9.45 8.16 1.20
N PRO A 353 -8.82 8.95 0.30
CA PRO A 353 -7.51 8.61 -0.25
C PRO A 353 -6.41 8.47 0.82
N LEU A 354 -6.53 9.20 1.94
CA LEU A 354 -5.60 9.11 3.08
C LEU A 354 -6.12 8.25 4.23
N ALA A 355 -7.14 7.43 4.00
CA ALA A 355 -7.72 6.57 5.02
C ALA A 355 -6.79 5.47 5.49
N SER A 356 -6.82 5.21 6.81
CA SER A 356 -6.28 4.00 7.38
C SER A 356 -7.20 2.83 7.03
N ARG A 357 -6.65 1.85 6.30
CA ARG A 357 -7.34 0.64 5.86
C ARG A 357 -6.93 -0.54 6.72
N LEU A 358 -7.89 -1.18 7.38
CA LEU A 358 -7.65 -2.24 8.35
C LEU A 358 -8.53 -3.45 8.01
N PRO A 359 -7.94 -4.57 7.54
CA PRO A 359 -8.71 -5.79 7.29
C PRO A 359 -9.05 -6.55 8.59
N SER A 360 -8.19 -6.45 9.62
CA SER A 360 -8.37 -7.06 10.94
C SER A 360 -7.47 -6.39 12.00
N THR A 361 -7.71 -6.66 13.28
CA THR A 361 -6.81 -6.26 14.38
C THR A 361 -6.65 -7.39 15.41
N ALA A 362 -5.50 -7.45 16.07
CA ALA A 362 -5.26 -8.36 17.19
C ALA A 362 -5.67 -7.68 18.51
N GLY A 363 -6.97 -7.50 18.72
CA GLY A 363 -7.51 -6.74 19.85
C GLY A 363 -7.73 -5.25 19.52
N TRP A 364 -7.86 -4.43 20.55
CA TRP A 364 -7.98 -2.97 20.40
C TRP A 364 -6.64 -2.37 19.95
N ARG A 365 -6.70 -1.53 18.93
CA ARG A 365 -5.53 -0.83 18.40
C ARG A 365 -5.88 0.64 18.16
N GLN A 366 -5.04 1.53 18.67
CA GLN A 366 -5.16 2.95 18.37
C GLN A 366 -4.64 3.25 16.96
N ILE A 367 -5.35 4.12 16.25
CA ILE A 367 -4.90 4.75 15.01
C ILE A 367 -4.87 6.25 15.20
N THR A 368 -3.74 6.86 14.85
CA THR A 368 -3.53 8.30 14.93
C THR A 368 -3.26 8.90 13.55
N LEU A 369 -3.96 10.00 13.25
CA LEU A 369 -3.77 10.83 12.06
C LEU A 369 -3.45 12.26 12.49
N TYR A 370 -2.40 12.85 11.93
CA TYR A 370 -2.03 14.25 12.13
C TYR A 370 -2.36 15.05 10.89
N ARG A 371 -3.11 16.13 11.05
CA ARG A 371 -3.64 16.95 9.95
C ARG A 371 -3.54 18.43 10.28
N ASN A 372 -3.58 19.25 9.24
CA ASN A 372 -3.88 20.67 9.39
C ASN A 372 -5.35 20.90 9.03
N VAL A 373 -6.04 21.71 9.82
CA VAL A 373 -7.43 22.10 9.55
C VAL A 373 -7.48 22.79 8.18
N PRO A 374 -8.40 22.39 7.28
CA PRO A 374 -8.52 23.00 5.96
C PRO A 374 -8.90 24.48 5.99
N ALA A 375 -8.84 25.14 4.82
CA ALA A 375 -9.14 26.56 4.67
C ALA A 375 -10.58 26.94 5.11
N ASN A 376 -11.52 26.00 5.05
CA ASN A 376 -12.90 26.19 5.49
C ASN A 376 -13.07 26.18 7.03
N GLY A 377 -11.99 25.91 7.79
CA GLY A 377 -12.01 25.88 9.24
C GLY A 377 -12.75 24.69 9.85
N LYS A 378 -13.07 23.65 9.06
CA LYS A 378 -13.88 22.52 9.50
C LYS A 378 -13.12 21.21 9.39
N ILE A 379 -13.23 20.38 10.43
CA ILE A 379 -12.74 19.00 10.41
C ILE A 379 -13.73 18.05 11.08
N HIS A 380 -13.89 16.86 10.49
CA HIS A 380 -14.65 15.75 11.07
C HIS A 380 -13.95 14.43 10.74
N LEU A 381 -14.35 13.36 11.43
CA LEU A 381 -13.85 12.00 11.23
C LEU A 381 -14.94 11.10 10.65
N THR A 382 -14.52 10.09 9.92
CA THR A 382 -15.37 9.03 9.38
C THR A 382 -14.83 7.68 9.83
N MET A 383 -15.73 6.86 10.39
CA MET A 383 -15.52 5.44 10.64
C MET A 383 -16.39 4.66 9.67
N ALA A 384 -15.82 3.74 8.90
CA ALA A 384 -16.54 3.04 7.85
C ALA A 384 -16.19 1.55 7.78
N LEU A 385 -17.16 0.73 7.36
CA LEU A 385 -17.01 -0.69 7.08
C LEU A 385 -17.53 -0.96 5.65
N THR A 386 -16.70 -1.55 4.81
CA THR A 386 -17.01 -1.79 3.38
C THR A 386 -17.19 -3.27 3.04
N GLY A 387 -17.18 -4.15 4.05
CA GLY A 387 -17.29 -5.60 3.86
C GLY A 387 -18.08 -6.32 4.95
N LEU A 388 -18.33 -7.61 4.73
CA LEU A 388 -19.04 -8.46 5.68
C LEU A 388 -18.21 -8.65 6.94
N GLY A 389 -18.77 -8.28 8.10
CA GLY A 389 -18.04 -8.34 9.35
C GLY A 389 -18.57 -7.41 10.43
N THR A 390 -17.76 -7.19 11.45
CA THR A 390 -18.06 -6.29 12.57
C THR A 390 -16.79 -5.56 12.97
N ALA A 391 -16.92 -4.26 13.23
CA ALA A 391 -15.85 -3.40 13.69
C ALA A 391 -16.36 -2.56 14.87
N TYR A 392 -15.52 -2.36 15.87
CA TYR A 392 -15.79 -1.53 17.03
C TYR A 392 -14.84 -0.33 17.03
N PHE A 393 -15.37 0.82 17.41
CA PHE A 393 -14.66 2.08 17.54
C PHE A 393 -14.96 2.69 18.90
N ASP A 394 -13.93 3.24 19.52
CA ASP A 394 -14.06 3.86 20.84
C ASP A 394 -12.99 4.94 21.01
N ASP A 395 -13.17 5.80 22.02
CA ASP A 395 -12.23 6.87 22.38
C ASP A 395 -11.85 7.74 21.16
N ILE A 396 -12.86 8.09 20.36
CA ILE A 396 -12.71 8.88 19.14
C ILE A 396 -12.44 10.33 19.53
N LYS A 397 -11.34 10.89 19.03
CA LYS A 397 -10.83 12.19 19.49
C LYS A 397 -10.36 13.06 18.34
N ILE A 398 -10.62 14.36 18.49
CA ILE A 398 -9.98 15.43 17.74
C ILE A 398 -9.33 16.33 18.79
N GLU A 399 -8.01 16.39 18.80
CA GLU A 399 -7.24 17.14 19.79
C GLU A 399 -6.38 18.19 19.09
N PRO A 400 -6.65 19.48 19.31
CA PRO A 400 -5.82 20.55 18.78
C PRO A 400 -4.38 20.47 19.30
N LEU A 401 -3.41 20.78 18.44
CA LEU A 401 -2.03 21.03 18.84
C LEU A 401 -1.80 22.54 18.83
N ILE A 402 -1.51 23.09 20.01
CA ILE A 402 -1.42 24.53 20.27
C ILE A 402 -0.01 24.92 20.72
N ASP A 403 0.37 26.18 20.47
CA ASP A 403 1.60 26.74 21.00
C ASP A 403 1.54 26.85 22.52
N GLY A 404 2.68 26.61 23.20
CA GLY A 404 2.76 26.61 24.66
C GLY A 404 2.49 27.95 25.34
N SER A 405 2.29 29.04 24.58
CA SER A 405 2.04 30.42 25.04
C SER A 405 0.56 30.79 25.17
N GLY A 406 -0.37 29.85 24.97
CA GLY A 406 -1.75 29.98 25.45
C GLY A 406 -2.66 30.91 24.65
N ASN A 407 -3.59 30.28 23.94
CA ASN A 407 -4.98 30.71 23.94
C ASN A 407 -5.80 29.42 23.96
N ASP A 408 -6.60 29.21 25.02
CA ASP A 408 -7.60 28.15 25.05
C ASP A 408 -8.57 28.39 23.89
N VAL A 409 -8.37 27.67 22.79
CA VAL A 409 -9.30 27.68 21.66
C VAL A 409 -10.55 26.98 22.15
N ARG A 410 -11.55 27.75 22.58
CA ARG A 410 -12.87 27.20 22.90
C ARG A 410 -13.52 26.74 21.58
N PRO A 411 -13.70 25.43 21.36
CA PRO A 411 -14.31 24.92 20.15
C PRO A 411 -15.81 25.19 20.21
N THR A 412 -16.38 25.68 19.11
CA THR A 412 -17.85 25.73 18.94
C THR A 412 -18.26 24.64 17.95
N ALA A 413 -18.74 23.50 18.47
CA ALA A 413 -19.49 22.55 17.67
C ALA A 413 -20.88 23.15 17.37
N GLN A 414 -21.19 23.40 16.11
CA GLN A 414 -22.54 23.75 15.69
C GLN A 414 -23.23 22.54 15.06
N PRO A 415 -24.53 22.34 15.27
CA PRO A 415 -25.29 21.35 14.53
C PRO A 415 -25.25 21.71 13.04
N THR A 416 -25.04 20.70 12.19
CA THR A 416 -25.22 20.81 10.74
C THR A 416 -26.64 21.33 10.47
N ASN A 417 -26.77 22.34 9.61
CA ASN A 417 -28.09 22.79 9.14
C ASN A 417 -28.82 21.60 8.48
N PRO A 418 -30.17 21.58 8.59
CA PRO A 418 -31.02 20.46 8.15
C PRO A 418 -30.91 20.15 6.66
#